data_AF-A0A0T8U2S8-F1
#
_entry.id   AF-A0A0T8U2S8-F1
#
_cell.length_a   1.000
_cell.length_b   1.000
_cell.length_c   1.000
_cell.angle_alpha   90.00
_cell.angle_beta   90.00
_cell.angle_gamma   90.00
#
_symmetry.space_group_name_H-M   'P 1'
#
loop_
_entity.id
_entity.type
_entity.pdbx_description
1 polymer ?
#
loop_
_entity_poly.entity_id
_entity_poly.type
_entity_poly.pdbx_seq_one_letter_code
_entity_poly.pdbx_strand_id
1 'polypeptide(L)'
;MFSAIAIMFNFIDTSELDKVTELNEHSFPVVRLDKAEELCLDNEALEVGRVLNEIVTDIETNGESTALARMDRSLFPIGSYGNYCGYGNNGYSIPAIDDLDMACFYHDKCFKGFLADNRSCNAAFLIRLSPIVANNAWNTTKGAYARAAVALFSRFV
;
A
#
# COMPACT_ATOMS: atom_id res chain seq x y z
N MET A 1 9.31 -24.02 -8.60
CA MET A 1 7.89 -24.09 -8.98
C MET A 1 7.29 -22.74 -8.65
N PHE A 2 7.26 -21.81 -9.60
CA PHE A 2 6.76 -20.46 -9.36
C PHE A 2 5.23 -20.53 -9.25
N SER A 3 4.67 -20.07 -8.12
CA SER A 3 3.22 -19.96 -7.94
C SER A 3 2.64 -19.06 -9.04
N ALA A 4 1.42 -19.33 -9.52
CA ALA A 4 0.73 -18.47 -10.50
C ALA A 4 0.65 -16.99 -10.05
N ILE A 5 0.73 -16.75 -8.74
CA ILE A 5 0.93 -15.45 -8.09
C ILE A 5 2.20 -14.78 -8.61
N ALA A 6 3.36 -15.43 -8.58
CA ALA A 6 4.64 -14.86 -9.02
C ALA A 6 4.65 -14.45 -10.51
N ILE A 7 3.81 -15.07 -11.36
CA ILE A 7 3.69 -14.70 -12.78
C ILE A 7 2.81 -13.46 -12.96
N MET A 8 1.80 -13.26 -12.10
CA MET A 8 0.96 -12.06 -12.06
C MET A 8 1.59 -10.86 -11.32
N PHE A 9 2.77 -11.00 -10.72
CA PHE A 9 3.42 -9.96 -9.93
C PHE A 9 4.67 -9.32 -10.56
N ASN A 10 4.98 -9.63 -11.82
CA ASN A 10 6.08 -8.99 -12.58
C ASN A 10 5.81 -7.52 -13.00
N PHE A 11 4.86 -6.82 -12.36
CA PHE A 11 4.43 -5.48 -12.78
C PHE A 11 5.22 -4.34 -12.13
N ILE A 12 5.97 -4.62 -11.06
CA ILE A 12 6.89 -3.69 -10.42
C ILE A 12 8.16 -4.46 -10.10
N ASP A 13 9.28 -3.98 -10.62
CA ASP A 13 10.59 -4.46 -10.17
C ASP A 13 10.86 -3.90 -8.77
N THR A 14 10.46 -4.63 -7.73
CA THR A 14 10.78 -4.25 -6.35
C THR A 14 12.21 -4.63 -5.97
N SER A 15 13.02 -5.18 -6.88
CA SER A 15 14.35 -5.70 -6.51
C SER A 15 15.29 -4.62 -5.99
N GLU A 16 15.16 -3.37 -6.47
CA GLU A 16 15.90 -2.23 -5.94
C GLU A 16 15.43 -1.86 -4.51
N LEU A 17 14.11 -1.81 -4.30
CA LEU A 17 13.50 -1.59 -2.98
C LEU A 17 13.89 -2.68 -1.98
N ASP A 18 13.94 -3.94 -2.42
CA ASP A 18 14.22 -5.09 -1.56
C ASP A 18 15.64 -5.05 -0.97
N LYS A 19 16.60 -4.38 -1.64
CA LYS A 19 17.97 -4.18 -1.12
C LYS A 19 18.02 -3.33 0.14
N VAL A 20 16.99 -2.51 0.35
CA VAL A 20 16.93 -1.48 1.40
C VAL A 20 15.66 -1.60 2.25
N THR A 21 14.88 -2.65 2.07
CA THR A 21 13.68 -2.92 2.86
C THR A 21 14.03 -3.84 4.04
N GLU A 22 13.71 -3.41 5.25
CA GLU A 22 13.80 -4.21 6.47
C GLU A 22 12.42 -4.42 7.09
N LEU A 23 12.30 -5.37 8.01
CA LEU A 23 11.08 -5.52 8.81
C LEU A 23 11.24 -4.74 10.11
N ASN A 24 10.24 -3.93 10.45
CA ASN A 24 10.18 -3.27 11.75
C ASN A 24 9.72 -4.25 12.86
N GLU A 25 9.58 -3.75 14.09
CA GLU A 25 9.16 -4.55 15.25
C GLU A 25 7.76 -5.16 15.13
N HIS A 26 6.90 -4.60 14.28
CA HIS A 26 5.56 -5.12 13.96
C HIS A 26 5.53 -6.02 12.72
N SER A 27 6.70 -6.39 12.18
CA SER A 27 6.85 -7.19 10.96
C SER A 27 6.28 -6.51 9.69
N PHE A 28 6.17 -5.18 9.68
CA PHE A 28 5.89 -4.44 8.46
C PHE A 28 7.19 -4.14 7.70
N PRO A 29 7.17 -4.19 6.35
CA PRO A 29 8.29 -3.73 5.55
C PRO A 29 8.47 -2.22 5.72
N VAL A 30 9.69 -1.75 5.92
CA VAL A 30 10.04 -0.33 5.97
C VAL A 30 11.31 -0.12 5.13
N VAL A 31 11.31 0.91 4.31
CA VAL A 31 12.44 1.25 3.43
C VAL A 31 13.39 2.20 4.12
N ARG A 32 14.67 1.81 4.15
CA ARG A 32 15.80 2.63 4.60
C ARG A 32 16.14 3.66 3.53
N LEU A 33 15.46 4.82 3.57
CA LEU A 33 15.65 5.90 2.60
C LEU A 33 17.08 6.46 2.61
N ASP A 34 17.70 6.55 3.78
CA ASP A 34 19.13 6.89 3.92
C ASP A 34 20.02 5.94 3.12
N LYS A 35 19.74 4.63 3.23
CA LYS A 35 20.49 3.60 2.50
C LYS A 35 20.18 3.61 1.00
N ALA A 36 18.93 3.88 0.63
CA ALA A 36 18.51 3.99 -0.76
C ALA A 36 19.24 5.13 -1.49
N GLU A 37 19.41 6.27 -0.82
CA GLU A 37 20.19 7.40 -1.33
C GLU A 37 21.69 7.06 -1.42
N GLU A 38 22.27 6.41 -0.40
CA GLU A 38 23.67 5.96 -0.43
C GLU A 38 23.97 4.99 -1.59
N LEU A 39 23.01 4.13 -1.92
CA LEU A 39 23.12 3.18 -3.03
C LEU A 39 22.74 3.77 -4.38
N CYS A 40 22.38 5.05 -4.44
CA CYS A 40 21.91 5.74 -5.64
C CYS A 40 20.77 4.98 -6.35
N LEU A 41 19.80 4.48 -5.58
CA LEU A 41 18.59 3.89 -6.17
C LEU A 41 17.86 4.91 -7.04
N ASP A 42 17.13 4.43 -8.03
CA ASP A 42 16.39 5.31 -8.92
C ASP A 42 15.28 6.09 -8.19
N ASN A 43 14.82 7.18 -8.81
CA ASN A 43 13.81 8.06 -8.22
C ASN A 43 12.47 7.35 -7.99
N GLU A 44 12.16 6.30 -8.75
CA GLU A 44 10.94 5.52 -8.56
C GLU A 44 11.03 4.71 -7.26
N ALA A 45 12.14 4.03 -7.01
CA ALA A 45 12.39 3.29 -5.79
C ALA A 45 12.38 4.20 -4.55
N LEU A 46 12.99 5.39 -4.64
CA LEU A 46 12.96 6.38 -3.55
C LEU A 46 11.53 6.84 -3.24
N GLU A 47 10.76 7.20 -4.26
CA GLU A 47 9.39 7.69 -4.09
C GLU A 47 8.44 6.59 -3.59
N VAL A 48 8.52 5.39 -4.17
CA VAL A 48 7.74 4.24 -3.71
C VAL A 48 8.10 3.87 -2.27
N GLY A 49 9.38 3.92 -1.90
CA GLY A 49 9.81 3.64 -0.54
C GLY A 49 9.31 4.68 0.47
N ARG A 50 9.30 5.96 0.09
CA ARG A 50 8.74 7.04 0.91
C ARG A 50 7.25 6.83 1.15
N VAL A 51 6.48 6.58 0.10
CA VAL A 51 5.04 6.35 0.21
C VAL A 51 4.72 5.06 0.97
N LEU A 52 5.53 4.01 0.82
CA LEU A 52 5.40 2.78 1.59
C LEU A 52 5.54 3.05 3.09
N ASN A 53 6.59 3.77 3.49
CA ASN A 53 6.82 4.13 4.89
C ASN A 53 5.65 4.96 5.46
N GLU A 54 5.06 5.84 4.66
CA GLU A 54 3.89 6.64 5.06
C GLU A 54 2.64 5.78 5.23
N ILE A 55 2.40 4.81 4.35
CA ILE A 55 1.30 3.84 4.51
C ILE A 55 1.51 3.01 5.79
N VAL A 56 2.73 2.53 6.04
CA VAL A 56 3.04 1.76 7.26
C VAL A 56 2.84 2.61 8.51
N THR A 57 3.31 3.86 8.50
CA THR A 57 3.10 4.80 9.61
C THR A 57 1.61 5.02 9.90
N ASP A 58 0.78 5.15 8.86
CA ASP A 58 -0.69 5.26 9.01
C ASP A 58 -1.28 4.00 9.66
N ILE A 59 -0.85 2.81 9.21
CA ILE A 59 -1.28 1.52 9.80
C ILE A 59 -0.87 1.44 11.27
N GLU A 60 0.35 1.83 11.64
CA GLU A 60 0.83 1.73 13.02
C GLU A 60 0.18 2.75 13.95
N THR A 61 -0.01 3.97 13.49
CA THR A 61 -0.56 5.06 14.30
C THR A 61 -2.07 4.91 14.48
N ASN A 62 -2.77 4.50 13.42
CA ASN A 62 -4.23 4.51 13.38
C ASN A 62 -4.86 3.11 13.39
N GLY A 63 -4.08 2.04 13.20
CA GLY A 63 -4.58 0.67 13.06
C GLY A 63 -5.07 -0.02 14.33
N GLU A 64 -4.87 0.55 15.53
CA GLU A 64 -5.19 -0.11 16.81
C GLU A 64 -6.34 0.52 17.64
N SER A 65 -7.00 1.59 17.19
CA SER A 65 -8.01 2.25 18.02
C SER A 65 -9.42 1.64 17.88
N THR A 66 -9.77 0.74 18.79
CA THR A 66 -11.17 0.40 19.07
C THR A 66 -11.94 1.66 19.51
N ALA A 67 -12.99 1.99 18.76
CA ALA A 67 -14.14 2.82 19.16
C ALA A 67 -14.11 4.37 19.12
N LEU A 68 -13.01 5.09 18.79
CA LEU A 68 -13.01 6.57 18.97
C LEU A 68 -12.58 7.49 17.81
N ALA A 69 -12.08 7.03 16.66
CA ALA A 69 -11.48 7.94 15.67
C ALA A 69 -12.43 8.37 14.51
N ARG A 70 -13.61 8.92 14.83
CA ARG A 70 -14.54 9.47 13.83
C ARG A 70 -14.22 10.90 13.36
N MET A 71 -13.09 11.49 13.76
CA MET A 71 -12.79 12.88 13.41
C MET A 71 -11.31 13.06 13.08
N ASP A 72 -11.11 13.60 11.88
CA ASP A 72 -9.94 14.34 11.38
C ASP A 72 -8.87 13.58 10.57
N ARG A 73 -9.21 13.28 9.30
CA ARG A 73 -8.28 12.92 8.21
C ARG A 73 -7.62 14.15 7.54
N SER A 74 -7.90 15.38 7.99
CA SER A 74 -7.63 16.61 7.23
C SER A 74 -6.15 17.04 7.19
N LEU A 75 -5.21 16.32 7.82
CA LEU A 75 -3.87 16.84 8.09
C LEU A 75 -2.68 16.02 7.56
N PHE A 76 -2.88 14.88 6.88
CA PHE A 76 -1.77 14.03 6.41
C PHE A 76 -1.88 13.68 4.92
N PRO A 77 -1.02 14.25 4.04
CA PRO A 77 -1.28 14.25 2.59
C PRO A 77 -0.97 12.95 1.82
N ILE A 78 -0.43 11.87 2.42
CA ILE A 78 0.12 10.75 1.62
C ILE A 78 -0.15 9.32 2.18
N GLY A 79 -0.51 9.16 3.46
CA GLY A 79 -0.96 7.86 4.01
C GLY A 79 -2.38 7.46 3.60
N SER A 80 -3.13 8.38 2.99
CA SER A 80 -4.50 8.16 2.53
C SER A 80 -4.68 8.66 1.09
N TYR A 81 -5.53 7.97 0.33
CA TYR A 81 -5.90 8.35 -1.03
C TYR A 81 -7.41 8.18 -1.21
N GLY A 82 -8.08 9.25 -1.65
CA GLY A 82 -9.52 9.22 -1.86
C GLY A 82 -10.32 8.93 -0.59
N ASN A 83 -11.40 8.16 -0.74
CA ASN A 83 -12.34 7.86 0.32
C ASN A 83 -12.00 6.58 1.10
N TYR A 84 -11.20 5.68 0.54
CA TYR A 84 -11.05 4.30 0.99
C TYR A 84 -9.60 3.83 1.13
N CYS A 85 -8.62 4.44 0.48
CA CYS A 85 -7.23 4.07 0.74
C CYS A 85 -6.73 4.75 2.03
N GLY A 86 -6.22 3.96 2.97
CA GLY A 86 -5.81 4.40 4.31
C GLY A 86 -6.86 4.11 5.39
N TYR A 87 -6.55 4.34 6.66
CA TYR A 87 -7.41 3.93 7.79
C TYR A 87 -8.76 4.66 7.88
N GLY A 88 -9.85 3.91 7.96
CA GLY A 88 -11.21 4.42 8.18
C GLY A 88 -11.93 4.83 6.89
N ASN A 89 -12.81 3.98 6.37
CA ASN A 89 -13.63 4.36 5.22
C ASN A 89 -14.55 5.56 5.56
N ASN A 90 -14.85 6.39 4.56
CA ASN A 90 -15.85 7.46 4.65
C ASN A 90 -17.31 6.94 4.74
N GLY A 91 -17.50 5.68 5.15
CA GLY A 91 -18.75 4.93 5.02
C GLY A 91 -18.97 4.46 3.58
N TYR A 92 -19.54 3.25 3.42
CA TYR A 92 -19.76 2.62 2.11
C TYR A 92 -20.85 3.30 1.24
N SER A 93 -21.38 4.44 1.68
CA SER A 93 -22.38 5.23 0.96
C SER A 93 -21.77 6.32 0.06
N ILE A 94 -20.47 6.59 0.17
CA ILE A 94 -19.79 7.58 -0.67
C ILE A 94 -19.11 6.87 -1.85
N PRO A 95 -19.26 7.34 -3.10
CA PRO A 95 -18.61 6.69 -4.23
C PRO A 95 -17.09 6.82 -4.13
N ALA A 96 -16.36 5.79 -4.60
CA ALA A 96 -14.92 5.91 -4.79
C ALA A 96 -14.62 7.00 -5.83
N ILE A 97 -13.55 7.77 -5.63
CA ILE A 97 -13.20 8.88 -6.52
C ILE A 97 -12.56 8.43 -7.83
N ASP A 98 -11.95 7.25 -7.85
CA ASP A 98 -11.39 6.60 -9.04
C ASP A 98 -11.21 5.07 -8.84
N ASP A 99 -10.50 4.41 -9.75
CA ASP A 99 -10.23 2.97 -9.71
C ASP A 99 -9.23 2.53 -8.61
N LEU A 100 -8.31 3.40 -8.17
CA LEU A 100 -7.44 3.11 -7.02
C LEU A 100 -8.25 3.13 -5.73
N ASP A 101 -9.06 4.17 -5.55
CA ASP A 101 -9.95 4.30 -4.42
C ASP A 101 -10.98 3.16 -4.38
N MET A 102 -11.47 2.72 -5.55
CA MET A 102 -12.34 1.55 -5.68
C MET A 102 -11.62 0.23 -5.34
N ALA A 103 -10.32 0.11 -5.66
CA ALA A 103 -9.54 -1.07 -5.27
C ALA A 103 -9.42 -1.16 -3.75
N CYS A 104 -9.14 -0.04 -3.08
CA CYS A 104 -9.11 0.05 -1.62
C CYS A 104 -10.48 -0.27 -1.00
N PHE A 105 -11.58 0.25 -1.56
CA PHE A 105 -12.94 -0.09 -1.13
C PHE A 105 -13.20 -1.61 -1.10
N TYR A 106 -12.80 -2.32 -2.15
CA TYR A 106 -12.99 -3.77 -2.22
C TYR A 106 -12.07 -4.53 -1.25
N HIS A 107 -10.86 -4.02 -0.98
CA HIS A 107 -9.96 -4.58 0.02
C HIS A 107 -10.55 -4.41 1.43
N ASP A 108 -10.96 -3.20 1.80
CA ASP A 108 -11.63 -2.89 3.06
C ASP A 108 -12.85 -3.79 3.31
N LYS A 109 -13.69 -3.99 2.28
CA LYS A 109 -14.85 -4.89 2.38
C LYS A 109 -14.49 -6.35 2.57
N CYS A 110 -13.35 -6.78 2.05
CA CYS A 110 -12.88 -8.16 2.17
C CYS A 110 -12.18 -8.40 3.52
N PHE A 111 -11.49 -7.38 4.02
CA PHE A 111 -10.63 -7.45 5.19
C PHE A 111 -11.40 -7.92 6.44
N LYS A 112 -10.83 -8.88 7.15
CA LYS A 112 -11.46 -9.57 8.29
C LYS A 112 -10.88 -9.16 9.65
N GLY A 113 -10.07 -8.11 9.67
CA GLY A 113 -9.31 -7.67 10.84
C GLY A 113 -7.89 -8.25 10.87
N PHE A 114 -7.01 -7.60 11.62
CA PHE A 114 -5.57 -7.87 11.61
C PHE A 114 -5.16 -9.26 12.13
N LEU A 115 -5.98 -9.90 12.96
CA LEU A 115 -5.73 -11.25 13.48
C LEU A 115 -6.27 -12.38 12.59
N ALA A 116 -6.92 -12.03 11.48
CA ALA A 116 -7.53 -13.00 10.57
C ALA A 116 -6.65 -13.28 9.33
N ASP A 117 -6.93 -14.40 8.67
CA ASP A 117 -6.31 -14.70 7.37
C ASP A 117 -6.92 -13.82 6.27
N ASN A 118 -6.12 -12.85 5.83
CA ASN A 118 -6.47 -11.87 4.79
C ASN A 118 -5.76 -12.14 3.45
N ARG A 119 -5.05 -13.27 3.28
CA ARG A 119 -4.26 -13.56 2.06
C ARG A 119 -5.07 -13.47 0.78
N SER A 120 -6.30 -13.99 0.79
CA SER A 120 -7.20 -13.90 -0.37
C SER A 120 -7.63 -12.47 -0.69
N CYS A 121 -7.78 -11.62 0.34
CA CYS A 121 -8.11 -10.21 0.17
C CYS A 121 -6.93 -9.44 -0.42
N ASN A 122 -5.73 -9.69 0.12
CA ASN A 122 -4.49 -9.09 -0.37
C ASN A 122 -4.22 -9.49 -1.83
N ALA A 123 -4.37 -10.78 -2.17
CA ALA A 123 -4.23 -11.24 -3.55
C ALA A 123 -5.23 -10.58 -4.50
N ALA A 124 -6.51 -10.45 -4.08
CA ALA A 124 -7.53 -9.79 -4.88
C ALA A 124 -7.31 -8.27 -5.02
N PHE A 125 -6.76 -7.62 -4.00
CA PHE A 125 -6.41 -6.19 -4.03
C PHE A 125 -5.28 -5.94 -5.01
N LEU A 126 -4.21 -6.73 -4.89
CA LEU A 126 -3.07 -6.71 -5.77
C LEU A 126 -3.42 -6.92 -7.26
N ILE A 127 -4.37 -7.82 -7.57
CA ILE A 127 -4.90 -7.99 -8.94
C ILE A 127 -5.53 -6.69 -9.45
N ARG A 128 -6.24 -5.94 -8.60
CA ARG A 128 -6.85 -4.65 -8.96
C ARG A 128 -5.81 -3.53 -9.14
N LEU A 129 -4.69 -3.60 -8.40
CA LEU A 129 -3.60 -2.63 -8.51
C LEU A 129 -2.79 -2.79 -9.82
N SER A 130 -2.68 -4.01 -10.35
CA SER A 130 -1.91 -4.30 -11.58
C SER A 130 -2.20 -3.34 -12.75
N PRO A 131 -3.44 -3.15 -13.23
CA PRO A 131 -3.72 -2.21 -14.31
C PRO A 131 -3.49 -0.74 -13.91
N ILE A 132 -3.60 -0.39 -12.63
CA ILE A 132 -3.36 0.98 -12.15
C ILE A 132 -1.87 1.30 -12.25
N VAL A 133 -1.01 0.39 -11.79
CA VAL A 133 0.44 0.50 -11.89
C VAL A 133 0.88 0.61 -13.35
N ALA A 134 0.33 -0.24 -14.23
CA ALA A 134 0.71 -0.29 -15.64
C ALA A 134 0.35 1.00 -16.41
N ASN A 135 -0.72 1.70 -16.00
CA ASN A 135 -1.26 2.85 -16.73
C ASN A 135 -0.98 4.21 -16.06
N ASN A 136 -0.29 4.24 -14.92
CA ASN A 136 0.04 5.48 -14.21
C ASN A 136 1.54 5.59 -13.97
N ALA A 137 2.10 6.76 -14.26
CA ALA A 137 3.50 7.07 -14.00
C ALA A 137 3.77 7.05 -12.49
N TRP A 138 4.95 6.56 -12.11
CA TRP A 138 5.36 6.41 -10.71
C TRP A 138 5.40 7.72 -9.94
N ASN A 139 5.62 8.85 -10.62
CA ASN A 139 5.70 10.19 -10.03
C ASN A 139 4.34 10.91 -9.90
N THR A 140 3.24 10.18 -10.12
CA THR A 140 1.90 10.68 -9.79
C THR A 140 1.48 10.15 -8.43
N THR A 141 0.68 10.91 -7.68
CA THR A 141 0.17 10.48 -6.36
C THR A 141 -0.47 9.09 -6.44
N LYS A 142 -1.28 8.85 -7.46
CA LYS A 142 -1.95 7.56 -7.72
C LYS A 142 -0.96 6.44 -8.07
N GLY A 143 -0.02 6.72 -8.98
CA GLY A 143 0.96 5.74 -9.43
C GLY A 143 1.95 5.35 -8.33
N ALA A 144 2.38 6.30 -7.50
CA ALA A 144 3.23 6.08 -6.34
C ALA A 144 2.50 5.24 -5.28
N TYR A 145 1.28 5.62 -4.91
CA TYR A 145 0.47 4.89 -3.92
C TYR A 145 0.17 3.45 -4.36
N ALA A 146 -0.24 3.25 -5.61
CA ALA A 146 -0.49 1.90 -6.13
C ALA A 146 0.75 1.00 -6.06
N ARG A 147 1.94 1.56 -6.36
CA ARG A 147 3.21 0.82 -6.29
C ARG A 147 3.62 0.52 -4.84
N ALA A 148 3.48 1.49 -3.95
CA ALA A 148 3.75 1.32 -2.53
C ALA A 148 2.82 0.25 -1.90
N ALA A 149 1.53 0.28 -2.26
CA ALA A 149 0.57 -0.72 -1.86
C ALA A 149 0.94 -2.12 -2.39
N VAL A 150 1.40 -2.25 -3.64
CA VAL A 150 1.91 -3.55 -4.14
C VAL A 150 3.11 -4.02 -3.33
N ALA A 151 4.09 -3.15 -3.09
CA ALA A 151 5.28 -3.48 -2.32
C ALA A 151 4.93 -3.92 -0.88
N LEU A 152 3.94 -3.29 -0.25
CA LEU A 152 3.45 -3.70 1.07
C LEU A 152 2.70 -5.04 1.04
N PHE A 153 1.62 -5.13 0.25
CA PHE A 153 0.65 -6.23 0.35
C PHE A 153 1.11 -7.53 -0.33
N SER A 154 2.07 -7.48 -1.26
CA SER A 154 2.69 -8.66 -1.86
C SER A 154 3.45 -9.55 -0.87
N ARG A 155 3.81 -9.01 0.30
CA ARG A 155 4.46 -9.76 1.38
C ARG A 155 3.47 -10.54 2.26
N PHE A 156 2.16 -10.34 2.06
CA PHE A 156 1.08 -10.90 2.89
C PHE A 156 0.08 -11.74 2.08
N VAL A 157 0.53 -12.44 1.03
CA VAL A 157 -0.28 -13.35 0.19
C VAL A 157 0.14 -14.81 0.29
#